data_AF-A0A379CCI0-F1
#
_entry.id   AF-A0A379CCI0-F1
#
_cell.length_a   1.000
_cell.length_b   1.000
_cell.length_c   1.000
_cell.angle_alpha   90.00
_cell.angle_beta   90.00
_cell.angle_gamma   90.00
#
_symmetry.space_group_name_H-M   'P 1'
#
loop_
_entity.id
_entity.type
_entity.pdbx_description
1 polymer ?
#
loop_
_entity_poly.entity_id
_entity_poly.type
_entity_poly.pdbx_seq_one_letter_code
_entity_poly.pdbx_strand_id
1 'polypeptide(L)'
;MAQLDLNQIQSEVLLAIKDNFDTQKFHTRIYSETTVAFEFLVKDYIIGMSYNIKYKKFSFFLRCDSKTNSTIYDNFIQFIMTTFAEFKPVAKDVEDRRIGFVYSAKNQQDLISMYVRVFTRVYQYINNISPLEIILRAEDIQDSLENFESVLNNDAVNYLGITNQEKKFFVKYARKDKKLTEIVYALNRKGFVAIEHNSGITIFRKMNKNNYAELLPYFSKSFNELNNVLYTIEKPKQYYANNNLVIIFPYTSKCVPDISERYYTHTAPFLTRSIPPNTYIVRICDLGDAMGSHGLNTQFDDGIEQNIQGFIQKIMSLYSIAKENVLLFGISSGATAALYHGLLGKYKNYSVEPFLGNMGYYDNKDPLFLKTLNTPVADSFEKLQGQIGKSAVFNEGFESLIISSPDSEFFYPNIIALKEKIPELSLVTYKDNQIEEHEGFSLIVYYLTYSFINNLLINIRVGDKYLDIT
;
A
#
# COMPACT_ATOMS: atom_id res chain seq x y z
N MET A 1 -28.86 -1.93 42.52
CA MET A 1 -28.57 -2.86 41.41
C MET A 1 -27.08 -3.08 41.40
N ALA A 2 -26.62 -4.34 41.38
CA ALA A 2 -25.20 -4.64 41.21
C ALA A 2 -24.68 -3.93 39.95
N GLN A 3 -23.46 -3.39 40.02
CA GLN A 3 -22.82 -2.76 38.87
C GLN A 3 -22.68 -3.81 37.77
N LEU A 4 -23.37 -3.60 36.63
CA LEU A 4 -23.32 -4.52 35.50
C LEU A 4 -21.87 -4.59 34.98
N ASP A 5 -21.27 -5.78 35.02
CA ASP A 5 -19.94 -6.02 34.46
C ASP A 5 -20.05 -6.15 32.93
N LEU A 6 -19.31 -5.29 32.21
CA LEU A 6 -19.29 -5.29 30.75
C LEU A 6 -18.70 -6.58 30.18
N ASN A 7 -17.71 -7.18 30.86
CA ASN A 7 -17.13 -8.46 30.42
C ASN A 7 -18.17 -9.57 30.52
N GLN A 8 -18.97 -9.55 31.59
CA GLN A 8 -20.05 -10.50 31.77
C GLN A 8 -21.13 -10.32 30.70
N ILE A 9 -21.60 -9.07 30.45
CA ILE A 9 -22.56 -8.79 29.38
C ILE A 9 -22.02 -9.28 28.02
N GLN A 10 -20.77 -8.93 27.69
CA GLN A 10 -20.16 -9.32 26.43
C GLN A 10 -20.11 -10.85 26.28
N SER A 11 -19.64 -11.55 27.32
CA SER A 11 -19.51 -13.01 27.32
C SER A 11 -20.87 -13.71 27.21
N GLU A 12 -21.88 -13.24 27.94
CA GLU A 12 -23.23 -13.83 27.89
C GLU A 12 -23.92 -13.57 26.55
N VAL A 13 -23.74 -12.39 25.95
CA VAL A 13 -24.21 -12.12 24.58
C VAL A 13 -23.52 -13.04 23.57
N LEU A 14 -22.19 -13.18 23.64
CA LEU A 14 -21.44 -14.09 22.76
C LEU A 14 -21.90 -15.54 22.89
N LEU A 15 -22.09 -16.01 24.12
CA LEU A 15 -22.61 -17.35 24.39
C LEU A 15 -24.02 -17.56 23.83
N ALA A 16 -24.87 -16.53 23.83
CA ALA A 16 -26.22 -16.61 23.30
C ALA A 16 -26.27 -16.61 21.76
N ILE A 17 -25.25 -16.10 21.08
CA ILE A 17 -25.23 -15.98 19.61
C ILE A 17 -24.32 -17.00 18.92
N LYS A 18 -23.29 -17.55 19.59
CA LYS A 18 -22.24 -18.38 18.97
C LYS A 18 -22.74 -19.57 18.14
N ASP A 19 -23.88 -20.17 18.48
CA ASP A 19 -24.41 -21.36 17.80
C ASP A 19 -25.20 -21.02 16.53
N ASN A 20 -25.55 -19.73 16.36
CA ASN A 20 -26.39 -19.26 15.25
C ASN A 20 -25.65 -18.36 14.26
N PHE A 21 -24.43 -17.92 14.60
CA PHE A 21 -23.66 -16.96 13.80
C PHE A 21 -22.18 -17.33 13.76
N ASP A 22 -21.57 -17.13 12.60
CA ASP A 22 -20.12 -17.26 12.43
C ASP A 22 -19.41 -16.15 13.22
N THR A 23 -18.68 -16.54 14.27
CA THR A 23 -17.97 -15.63 15.18
C THR A 23 -16.79 -14.93 14.52
N GLN A 24 -16.34 -15.39 13.35
CA GLN A 24 -15.31 -14.70 12.57
C GLN A 24 -15.88 -13.53 11.75
N LYS A 25 -17.19 -13.40 11.61
CA LYS A 25 -17.86 -12.34 10.82
C LYS A 25 -18.13 -11.06 11.61
N PHE A 26 -17.69 -11.00 12.86
CA PHE A 26 -17.80 -9.81 13.69
C PHE A 26 -16.68 -9.73 14.72
N HIS A 27 -16.31 -8.51 15.07
CA HIS A 27 -15.38 -8.23 16.15
C HIS A 27 -16.15 -7.66 17.34
N THR A 28 -15.84 -8.13 18.53
CA THR A 28 -16.46 -7.66 19.78
C THR A 28 -15.40 -7.05 20.69
N ARG A 29 -15.73 -5.93 21.33
CA ARG A 29 -14.81 -5.27 22.27
C ARG A 29 -15.52 -4.39 23.29
N ILE A 30 -14.85 -4.21 24.42
CA ILE A 30 -15.16 -3.15 25.36
C ILE A 30 -14.47 -1.86 24.85
N TYR A 31 -15.29 -0.89 24.42
CA TYR A 31 -14.81 0.35 23.83
C TYR A 31 -14.43 1.39 24.89
N SER A 32 -15.12 1.38 26.02
CA SER A 32 -14.86 2.21 27.19
C SER A 32 -15.35 1.49 28.44
N GLU A 33 -15.08 2.03 29.62
CA GLU A 33 -15.58 1.53 30.92
C GLU A 33 -17.12 1.41 31.00
N THR A 34 -17.84 1.87 29.98
CA THR A 34 -19.32 1.82 29.95
C THR A 34 -19.90 1.23 28.66
N THR A 35 -19.09 0.74 27.71
CA THR A 35 -19.59 0.40 26.36
C THR A 35 -19.07 -0.93 25.84
N VAL A 36 -19.98 -1.84 25.49
CA VAL A 36 -19.68 -3.03 24.66
C VAL A 36 -20.09 -2.74 23.22
N ALA A 37 -19.22 -3.04 22.27
CA ALA A 37 -19.45 -2.85 20.84
C ALA A 37 -19.23 -4.15 20.04
N PHE A 38 -20.02 -4.31 18.98
CA PHE A 38 -19.88 -5.31 17.94
C PHE A 38 -19.67 -4.58 16.62
N GLU A 39 -18.65 -4.97 15.87
CA GLU A 39 -18.20 -4.35 14.63
C GLU A 39 -18.19 -5.40 13.51
N PHE A 40 -18.71 -5.02 12.36
CA PHE A 40 -18.92 -5.85 11.19
C PHE A 40 -18.14 -5.24 10.03
N LEU A 41 -17.28 -6.04 9.40
CA LEU A 41 -16.60 -5.62 8.18
C LEU A 41 -17.50 -5.92 6.99
N VAL A 42 -17.74 -4.90 6.19
CA VAL A 42 -18.52 -5.00 4.96
C VAL A 42 -17.64 -4.43 3.85
N LYS A 43 -17.02 -5.29 3.07
CA LYS A 43 -15.99 -4.90 2.08
C LYS A 43 -14.87 -4.07 2.73
N ASP A 44 -14.79 -2.78 2.41
CA ASP A 44 -13.76 -1.84 2.83
C ASP A 44 -14.16 -0.91 3.98
N TYR A 45 -15.29 -1.15 4.64
CA TYR A 45 -15.76 -0.31 5.73
C TYR A 45 -16.40 -1.08 6.89
N ILE A 46 -16.50 -0.41 8.05
CA ILE A 46 -16.97 -1.03 9.28
C ILE A 46 -18.28 -0.39 9.73
N ILE A 47 -19.31 -1.22 9.85
CA ILE A 47 -20.57 -0.91 10.54
C ILE A 47 -20.47 -1.46 11.94
N GLY A 48 -20.90 -0.71 12.94
CA GLY A 48 -20.94 -1.21 14.31
C GLY A 48 -22.23 -0.89 15.04
N MET A 49 -22.46 -1.69 16.08
CA MET A 49 -23.46 -1.43 17.10
C MET A 49 -22.81 -1.45 18.47
N SER A 50 -23.34 -0.70 19.41
CA SER A 50 -22.89 -0.72 20.79
C SER A 50 -24.03 -0.48 21.76
N TYR A 51 -23.81 -0.91 23.00
CA TYR A 51 -24.66 -0.54 24.12
C TYR A 51 -23.83 0.16 25.17
N ASN A 52 -24.28 1.33 25.60
CA ASN A 52 -23.69 2.06 26.71
C ASN A 52 -24.52 1.87 27.98
N ILE A 53 -23.95 1.26 29.02
CA ILE A 53 -24.65 0.95 30.27
C ILE A 53 -25.02 2.22 31.07
N LYS A 54 -24.20 3.28 30.99
CA LYS A 54 -24.40 4.54 31.73
C LYS A 54 -25.57 5.33 31.14
N TYR A 55 -25.64 5.42 29.82
CA TYR A 55 -26.70 6.13 29.10
C TYR A 55 -27.87 5.24 28.74
N LYS A 56 -27.79 3.94 29.03
CA LYS A 56 -28.79 2.92 28.69
C LYS A 56 -29.19 3.01 27.22
N LYS A 57 -28.19 3.08 26.34
CA LYS A 57 -28.39 3.48 24.94
C LYS A 57 -27.76 2.48 23.98
N PHE A 58 -28.55 2.00 23.03
CA PHE A 58 -28.04 1.37 21.82
C PHE A 58 -27.62 2.44 20.82
N SER A 59 -26.45 2.27 20.21
CA SER A 59 -25.95 3.14 19.15
C SER A 59 -25.50 2.29 17.97
N PHE A 60 -25.73 2.80 16.76
CA PHE A 60 -25.29 2.22 15.49
C PHE A 60 -24.48 3.27 14.77
N PHE A 61 -23.35 2.86 14.19
CA PHE A 61 -22.37 3.79 13.67
C PHE A 61 -21.65 3.23 12.45
N LEU A 62 -21.20 4.14 11.61
CA LEU A 62 -20.22 3.88 10.56
C LEU A 62 -18.86 4.41 11.01
N ARG A 63 -17.81 3.59 10.93
CA ARG A 63 -16.46 4.01 11.33
C ARG A 63 -15.68 4.70 10.20
N CYS A 64 -15.93 4.31 8.97
CA CYS A 64 -15.32 4.87 7.76
C CYS A 64 -16.27 4.76 6.57
N ASP A 65 -16.12 5.65 5.62
CA ASP A 65 -16.85 5.60 4.37
C ASP A 65 -16.26 4.53 3.48
N SER A 66 -17.14 3.73 2.85
CA SER A 66 -16.72 2.89 1.75
C SER A 66 -16.16 3.77 0.64
N LYS A 67 -14.99 3.41 0.13
CA LYS A 67 -14.45 4.05 -1.08
C LYS A 67 -15.14 3.53 -2.34
N THR A 68 -15.80 2.37 -2.24
CA THR A 68 -16.41 1.68 -3.38
C THR A 68 -17.95 1.75 -3.40
N ASN A 69 -18.62 2.07 -2.29
CA ASN A 69 -20.07 2.22 -2.26
C ASN A 69 -20.59 3.22 -1.20
N SER A 70 -20.97 4.43 -1.63
CA SER A 70 -21.44 5.50 -0.74
C SER A 70 -22.86 5.34 -0.18
N THR A 71 -23.69 4.46 -0.76
CA THR A 71 -25.15 4.42 -0.45
C THR A 71 -25.53 3.48 0.68
N ILE A 72 -24.62 2.59 1.10
CA ILE A 72 -24.97 1.51 2.04
C ILE A 72 -25.34 2.06 3.42
N TYR A 73 -24.68 3.14 3.84
CA TYR A 73 -24.93 3.72 5.15
C TYR A 73 -26.33 4.32 5.27
N ASP A 74 -26.79 5.06 4.25
CA ASP A 74 -28.14 5.64 4.25
C ASP A 74 -29.21 4.55 4.32
N ASN A 75 -29.03 3.48 3.55
CA ASN A 75 -29.90 2.31 3.61
C ASN A 75 -29.90 1.66 4.99
N PHE A 76 -28.72 1.51 5.62
CA PHE A 76 -28.60 0.98 6.98
C PHE A 76 -29.32 1.87 8.02
N ILE A 77 -29.22 3.20 7.90
CA ILE A 77 -29.95 4.12 8.76
C ILE A 77 -31.46 3.95 8.61
N GLN A 78 -31.97 3.87 7.37
CA GLN A 78 -33.40 3.64 7.12
C GLN A 78 -33.87 2.30 7.70
N PHE A 79 -33.05 1.26 7.59
CA PHE A 79 -33.30 -0.02 8.24
C PHE A 79 -33.43 0.10 9.76
N ILE A 80 -32.51 0.81 10.43
CA ILE A 80 -32.56 1.00 11.88
C ILE A 80 -33.82 1.79 12.28
N MET A 81 -34.13 2.87 11.56
CA MET A 81 -35.32 3.69 11.83
C MET A 81 -36.62 2.90 11.71
N THR A 82 -36.71 2.01 10.72
CA THR A 82 -37.91 1.21 10.45
C THR A 82 -38.02 0.02 11.41
N THR A 83 -36.92 -0.69 11.65
CA THR A 83 -36.90 -1.95 12.43
C THR A 83 -37.07 -1.72 13.93
N PHE A 84 -36.63 -0.56 14.42
CA PHE A 84 -36.66 -0.19 15.84
C PHE A 84 -37.52 1.05 16.09
N ALA A 85 -38.51 1.30 15.22
CA ALA A 85 -39.39 2.47 15.27
C ALA A 85 -40.08 2.63 16.63
N GLU A 86 -40.37 1.53 17.33
CA GLU A 86 -41.00 1.54 18.65
C GLU A 86 -40.15 2.23 19.72
N PHE A 87 -38.83 2.30 19.51
CA PHE A 87 -37.90 2.98 20.41
C PHE A 87 -37.58 4.42 19.99
N LYS A 88 -38.20 4.90 18.89
CA LYS A 88 -38.00 6.25 18.32
C LYS A 88 -36.51 6.60 18.17
N PRO A 89 -35.75 5.90 17.32
CA PRO A 89 -34.32 6.15 17.16
C PRO A 89 -34.07 7.59 16.73
N VAL A 90 -33.04 8.21 17.28
CA VAL A 90 -32.68 9.61 17.00
C VAL A 90 -31.27 9.65 16.46
N ALA A 91 -31.10 10.32 15.31
CA ALA A 91 -29.78 10.69 14.80
C ALA A 91 -29.19 11.75 15.75
N LYS A 92 -28.08 11.42 16.41
CA LYS A 92 -27.50 12.29 17.43
C LYS A 92 -26.62 13.39 16.81
N ASP A 93 -26.06 13.10 15.64
CA ASP A 93 -25.21 14.02 14.88
C ASP A 93 -25.21 13.59 13.41
N VAL A 94 -25.42 14.53 12.50
CA VAL A 94 -25.33 14.27 11.06
C VAL A 94 -23.87 14.06 10.64
N GLU A 95 -22.94 14.73 11.32
CA GLU A 95 -21.49 14.61 11.06
C GLU A 95 -20.90 13.30 11.60
N ASP A 96 -21.39 12.83 12.74
CA ASP A 96 -20.80 11.71 13.50
C ASP A 96 -21.35 10.34 13.06
N ARG A 97 -22.21 10.31 12.03
CA ARG A 97 -22.86 9.11 11.45
C ARG A 97 -23.29 8.10 12.50
N ARG A 98 -24.08 8.59 13.46
CA ARG A 98 -24.56 7.83 14.61
C ARG A 98 -26.07 7.98 14.81
N ILE A 99 -26.73 6.83 14.86
CA ILE A 99 -28.14 6.73 15.26
C ILE A 99 -28.26 5.85 16.49
N GLY A 100 -29.27 6.06 17.31
CA GLY A 100 -29.50 5.16 18.44
C GLY A 100 -30.78 5.46 19.20
N PHE A 101 -31.10 4.56 20.13
CA PHE A 101 -32.28 4.68 20.98
C PHE A 101 -31.95 4.29 22.43
N VAL A 102 -32.72 4.83 23.37
CA VAL A 102 -32.60 4.50 24.79
C VAL A 102 -33.37 3.22 25.09
N TYR A 103 -32.75 2.30 25.82
CA TYR A 103 -33.35 1.08 26.32
C TYR A 103 -32.99 0.86 27.79
N SER A 104 -33.97 0.99 28.67
CA SER A 104 -33.79 0.72 30.11
C SER A 104 -34.19 -0.71 30.44
N ALA A 105 -33.20 -1.61 30.49
CA ALA A 105 -33.44 -3.00 30.87
C ALA A 105 -33.89 -3.13 32.33
N LYS A 106 -34.81 -4.08 32.58
CA LYS A 106 -35.32 -4.41 33.92
C LYS A 106 -34.32 -5.18 34.77
N ASN A 107 -33.52 -6.02 34.10
CA ASN A 107 -32.45 -6.82 34.69
C ASN A 107 -31.43 -7.19 33.59
N GLN A 108 -30.36 -7.91 33.96
CA GLN A 108 -29.32 -8.31 33.02
C GLN A 108 -29.82 -9.23 31.90
N GLN A 109 -30.70 -10.19 32.23
CA GLN A 109 -31.26 -11.12 31.24
C GLN A 109 -32.11 -10.39 30.18
N ASP A 110 -32.87 -9.38 30.60
CA ASP A 110 -33.63 -8.50 29.72
C ASP A 110 -32.70 -7.69 28.80
N LEU A 111 -31.58 -7.18 29.33
CA LEU A 111 -30.57 -6.51 28.52
C LEU A 111 -29.97 -7.45 27.47
N ILE A 112 -29.58 -8.66 27.85
CA ILE A 112 -28.99 -9.65 26.95
C ILE A 112 -29.99 -10.04 25.87
N SER A 113 -31.24 -10.31 26.24
CA SER A 113 -32.30 -10.63 25.29
C SER A 113 -32.52 -9.52 24.26
N MET A 114 -32.51 -8.26 24.71
CA MET A 114 -32.58 -7.12 23.79
C MET A 114 -31.33 -6.99 22.93
N TYR A 115 -30.14 -7.20 23.49
CA TYR A 115 -28.89 -7.15 22.74
C TYR A 115 -28.86 -8.21 21.63
N VAL A 116 -29.24 -9.45 21.95
CA VAL A 116 -29.35 -10.56 20.98
C VAL A 116 -30.37 -10.23 19.89
N ARG A 117 -31.53 -9.65 20.25
CA ARG A 117 -32.54 -9.20 19.28
C ARG A 117 -31.95 -8.16 18.32
N VAL A 118 -31.28 -7.14 18.86
CA VAL A 118 -30.67 -6.07 18.04
C VAL A 118 -29.56 -6.64 17.15
N PHE A 119 -28.65 -7.42 17.73
CA PHE A 119 -27.55 -8.08 17.02
C PHE A 119 -28.07 -8.93 15.86
N THR A 120 -29.04 -9.81 16.12
CA THR A 120 -29.62 -10.70 15.11
C THR A 120 -30.16 -9.92 13.92
N ARG A 121 -30.94 -8.86 14.18
CA ARG A 121 -31.53 -8.03 13.13
C ARG A 121 -30.46 -7.30 12.31
N VAL A 122 -29.45 -6.72 12.98
CA VAL A 122 -28.35 -6.02 12.32
C VAL A 122 -27.51 -6.98 11.48
N TYR A 123 -27.09 -8.11 12.05
CA TYR A 123 -26.30 -9.13 11.35
C TYR A 123 -27.01 -9.62 10.09
N GLN A 124 -28.28 -10.00 10.22
CA GLN A 124 -29.08 -10.49 9.09
C GLN A 124 -29.25 -9.41 8.01
N TYR A 125 -29.55 -8.17 8.40
CA TYR A 125 -29.66 -7.09 7.43
C TYR A 125 -28.37 -6.86 6.67
N ILE A 126 -27.24 -6.73 7.39
CA ILE A 126 -25.95 -6.47 6.78
C ILE A 126 -25.59 -7.63 5.83
N ASN A 127 -25.69 -8.88 6.30
CA ASN A 127 -25.33 -10.04 5.51
C ASN A 127 -26.22 -10.22 4.26
N ASN A 128 -27.46 -9.71 4.28
CA ASN A 128 -28.35 -9.72 3.13
C ASN A 128 -28.00 -8.66 2.07
N ILE A 129 -27.52 -7.48 2.49
CA ILE A 129 -27.14 -6.40 1.56
C ILE A 129 -25.74 -6.60 0.98
N SER A 130 -24.84 -7.21 1.75
CA SER A 130 -23.49 -7.55 1.33
C SER A 130 -22.96 -8.64 2.27
N PRO A 131 -22.32 -9.71 1.75
CA PRO A 131 -21.71 -10.72 2.60
C PRO A 131 -20.79 -10.07 3.64
N LEU A 132 -20.93 -10.48 4.89
CA LEU A 132 -20.01 -10.07 5.94
C LEU A 132 -18.62 -10.62 5.65
N GLU A 133 -17.62 -9.81 5.91
CA GLU A 133 -16.22 -10.19 5.75
C GLU A 133 -15.64 -10.70 7.07
N ILE A 134 -14.54 -11.43 6.97
CA ILE A 134 -13.90 -12.05 8.13
C ILE A 134 -13.11 -10.99 8.90
N ILE A 135 -13.14 -11.01 10.23
CA ILE A 135 -12.24 -10.25 11.10
C ILE A 135 -11.53 -11.22 12.03
N LEU A 136 -10.20 -11.27 11.95
CA LEU A 136 -9.36 -12.15 12.74
C LEU A 136 -8.44 -11.36 13.68
N ARG A 137 -8.04 -11.97 14.79
CA ARG A 137 -6.99 -11.43 15.65
C ARG A 137 -5.64 -11.96 15.19
N ALA A 138 -4.65 -11.08 15.12
CA ALA A 138 -3.28 -11.43 14.77
C ALA A 138 -2.71 -12.52 15.69
N GLU A 139 -3.05 -12.46 16.97
CA GLU A 139 -2.60 -13.42 17.97
C GLU A 139 -3.17 -14.82 17.71
N ASP A 140 -4.45 -14.92 17.30
CA ASP A 140 -5.08 -16.20 16.98
C ASP A 140 -4.53 -16.79 15.67
N ILE A 141 -4.20 -15.95 14.69
CA ILE A 141 -3.56 -16.38 13.44
C ILE A 141 -2.14 -16.93 13.71
N GLN A 142 -1.41 -16.27 14.60
CA GLN A 142 -0.03 -16.63 14.95
C GLN A 142 0.08 -18.06 15.51
N ASP A 143 -0.97 -18.55 16.16
CA ASP A 143 -1.05 -19.91 16.70
C ASP A 143 -1.43 -20.96 15.65
N SER A 144 -1.95 -20.55 14.48
CA SER A 144 -2.37 -21.47 13.42
C SER A 144 -2.33 -20.86 12.01
N LEU A 145 -1.11 -20.70 11.48
CA LEU A 145 -0.90 -20.14 10.14
C LEU A 145 -1.54 -20.99 9.03
N GLU A 146 -1.52 -22.32 9.15
CA GLU A 146 -2.14 -23.24 8.16
C GLU A 146 -3.65 -22.99 8.01
N ASN A 147 -4.36 -22.79 9.13
CA ASN A 147 -5.78 -22.46 9.09
C ASN A 147 -6.01 -21.10 8.43
N PHE A 148 -5.13 -20.13 8.68
CA PHE A 148 -5.21 -18.83 8.04
C PHE A 148 -4.95 -18.90 6.53
N GLU A 149 -3.99 -19.69 6.07
CA GLU A 149 -3.77 -19.90 4.63
C GLU A 149 -4.99 -20.55 3.95
N SER A 150 -5.70 -21.45 4.62
CA SER A 150 -6.97 -22.00 4.14
C SER A 150 -8.03 -20.90 3.92
N VAL A 151 -8.11 -19.92 4.84
CA VAL A 151 -8.97 -18.74 4.66
C VAL A 151 -8.56 -17.93 3.43
N LEU A 152 -7.26 -17.68 3.24
CA LEU A 152 -6.77 -16.90 2.09
C LEU A 152 -6.95 -17.61 0.74
N ASN A 153 -7.00 -18.94 0.74
CA ASN A 153 -7.24 -19.76 -0.45
C ASN A 153 -8.71 -19.82 -0.86
N ASN A 154 -9.63 -19.33 -0.04
CA ASN A 154 -11.03 -19.25 -0.39
C ASN A 154 -11.29 -18.06 -1.34
N ASP A 155 -11.64 -18.34 -2.59
CA ASP A 155 -11.91 -17.32 -3.61
C ASP A 155 -13.10 -16.41 -3.31
N ALA A 156 -13.98 -16.79 -2.37
CA ALA A 156 -15.04 -15.91 -1.90
C ALA A 156 -14.52 -14.78 -0.98
N VAL A 157 -13.32 -14.91 -0.42
CA VAL A 157 -12.71 -13.91 0.48
C VAL A 157 -11.99 -12.86 -0.35
N ASN A 158 -12.63 -11.70 -0.51
CA ASN A 158 -12.04 -10.54 -1.19
C ASN A 158 -11.59 -9.45 -0.22
N TYR A 159 -12.12 -9.46 1.00
CA TYR A 159 -11.73 -8.54 2.06
C TYR A 159 -11.53 -9.29 3.38
N LEU A 160 -10.64 -8.78 4.21
CA LEU A 160 -10.33 -9.35 5.52
C LEU A 160 -9.93 -8.24 6.49
N GLY A 161 -10.42 -8.29 7.73
CA GLY A 161 -9.96 -7.46 8.83
C GLY A 161 -8.95 -8.21 9.70
N ILE A 162 -7.85 -7.55 10.06
CA ILE A 162 -6.93 -8.04 11.10
C ILE A 162 -6.84 -7.01 12.22
N THR A 163 -7.20 -7.43 13.43
CA THR A 163 -6.98 -6.67 14.68
C THR A 163 -5.79 -7.22 15.45
N ASN A 164 -5.25 -6.40 16.35
CA ASN A 164 -4.20 -6.82 17.30
C ASN A 164 -4.42 -6.16 18.65
N GLN A 165 -3.77 -6.69 19.68
CA GLN A 165 -3.85 -6.18 21.05
C GLN A 165 -3.44 -4.71 21.20
N GLU A 166 -2.48 -4.23 20.38
CA GLU A 166 -2.04 -2.83 20.41
C GLU A 166 -2.95 -1.89 19.59
N LYS A 167 -3.96 -2.44 18.88
CA LYS A 167 -4.86 -1.71 17.96
C LYS A 167 -4.09 -0.88 16.93
N LYS A 168 -2.91 -1.35 16.51
CA LYS A 168 -2.05 -0.66 15.54
C LYS A 168 -2.31 -1.14 14.13
N PHE A 169 -1.84 -0.35 13.16
CA PHE A 169 -1.76 -0.78 11.77
C PHE A 169 -0.93 -2.06 11.64
N PHE A 170 -1.53 -3.12 11.10
CA PHE A 170 -1.01 -4.49 11.22
C PHE A 170 0.33 -4.67 10.50
N VAL A 171 0.50 -4.12 9.30
CA VAL A 171 1.77 -4.22 8.54
C VAL A 171 2.93 -3.62 9.34
N LYS A 172 2.70 -2.49 10.04
CA LYS A 172 3.70 -1.89 10.92
C LYS A 172 3.92 -2.71 12.20
N TYR A 173 2.84 -3.22 12.77
CA TYR A 173 2.88 -4.04 13.98
C TYR A 173 3.67 -5.34 13.76
N ALA A 174 3.47 -6.00 12.62
CA ALA A 174 4.06 -7.28 12.27
C ALA A 174 5.60 -7.24 12.19
N ARG A 175 6.20 -6.09 11.87
CA ARG A 175 7.67 -5.92 11.79
C ARG A 175 8.41 -6.20 13.11
N LYS A 176 7.70 -6.23 14.24
CA LYS A 176 8.30 -6.48 15.56
C LYS A 176 8.55 -7.97 15.83
N ASP A 177 7.87 -8.87 15.14
CA ASP A 177 7.85 -10.30 15.45
C ASP A 177 7.91 -11.14 14.18
N LYS A 178 8.75 -12.18 14.20
CA LYS A 178 8.95 -13.04 13.03
C LYS A 178 7.68 -13.79 12.63
N LYS A 179 6.91 -14.32 13.58
CA LYS A 179 5.67 -15.06 13.26
C LYS A 179 4.60 -14.12 12.72
N LEU A 180 4.50 -12.89 13.23
CA LEU A 180 3.59 -11.89 12.67
C LEU A 180 4.00 -11.47 11.24
N THR A 181 5.30 -11.43 10.96
CA THR A 181 5.82 -11.17 9.61
C THR A 181 5.38 -12.26 8.62
N GLU A 182 5.34 -13.54 9.03
CA GLU A 182 4.84 -14.64 8.19
C GLU A 182 3.37 -14.46 7.76
N ILE A 183 2.54 -13.82 8.60
CA ILE A 183 1.16 -13.48 8.24
C ILE A 183 1.13 -12.49 7.07
N VAL A 184 2.02 -11.48 7.08
CA VAL A 184 2.12 -10.52 5.97
C VAL A 184 2.62 -11.20 4.70
N TYR A 185 3.57 -12.14 4.81
CA TYR A 185 3.99 -12.93 3.65
C TYR A 185 2.86 -13.78 3.07
N ALA A 186 2.07 -14.46 3.91
CA ALA A 186 0.92 -15.24 3.46
C ALA A 186 -0.11 -14.35 2.74
N LEU A 187 -0.38 -13.16 3.27
CA LEU A 187 -1.26 -12.17 2.64
C LEU A 187 -0.73 -11.72 1.26
N ASN A 188 0.54 -11.30 1.18
CA ASN A 188 1.17 -10.84 -0.06
C ASN A 188 1.15 -11.91 -1.15
N ARG A 189 1.50 -13.17 -0.82
CA ARG A 189 1.47 -14.31 -1.78
C ARG A 189 0.09 -14.59 -2.34
N LYS A 190 -0.97 -14.12 -1.68
CA LYS A 190 -2.37 -14.28 -2.10
C LYS A 190 -2.98 -12.97 -2.62
N GLY A 191 -2.16 -11.93 -2.77
CA GLY A 191 -2.54 -10.65 -3.34
C GLY A 191 -3.32 -9.74 -2.41
N PHE A 192 -3.30 -9.98 -1.09
CA PHE A 192 -3.96 -9.12 -0.13
C PHE A 192 -3.09 -7.91 0.24
N VAL A 193 -3.58 -6.71 -0.05
CA VAL A 193 -2.93 -5.45 0.33
C VAL A 193 -3.77 -4.71 1.36
N ALA A 194 -3.09 -4.06 2.32
CA ALA A 194 -3.77 -3.25 3.32
C ALA A 194 -4.21 -1.91 2.73
N ILE A 195 -5.52 -1.68 2.68
CA ILE A 195 -6.16 -0.51 2.04
C ILE A 195 -6.59 0.56 3.06
N GLU A 196 -6.81 0.19 4.32
CA GLU A 196 -7.33 1.09 5.34
C GLU A 196 -6.98 0.60 6.76
N HIS A 197 -6.94 1.51 7.73
CA HIS A 197 -6.87 1.16 9.14
C HIS A 197 -7.82 2.02 9.95
N ASN A 198 -8.83 1.37 10.52
CA ASN A 198 -9.80 2.07 11.34
C ASN A 198 -10.06 1.31 12.62
N SER A 199 -10.11 2.03 13.73
CA SER A 199 -10.60 1.49 15.00
C SER A 199 -9.79 0.28 15.51
N GLY A 200 -8.53 0.15 15.14
CA GLY A 200 -7.67 -0.98 15.51
C GLY A 200 -7.75 -2.18 14.58
N ILE A 201 -8.57 -2.12 13.52
CA ILE A 201 -8.68 -3.15 12.49
C ILE A 201 -7.96 -2.63 11.24
N THR A 202 -7.03 -3.42 10.72
CA THR A 202 -6.42 -3.21 9.40
C THR A 202 -7.23 -3.98 8.38
N ILE A 203 -7.71 -3.29 7.34
CA ILE A 203 -8.54 -3.88 6.30
C ILE A 203 -7.64 -4.22 5.11
N PHE A 204 -7.67 -5.48 4.72
CA PHE A 204 -6.99 -6.03 3.56
C PHE A 204 -8.00 -6.26 2.44
N ARG A 205 -7.58 -6.00 1.21
CA ARG A 205 -8.32 -6.33 -0.01
C ARG A 205 -7.46 -7.21 -0.89
N LYS A 206 -8.05 -8.28 -1.43
CA LYS A 206 -7.44 -9.11 -2.47
C LYS A 206 -7.43 -8.30 -3.78
N MET A 207 -6.25 -8.09 -4.34
CA MET A 207 -6.08 -7.42 -5.62
C MET A 207 -6.46 -8.33 -6.77
N ASN A 208 -6.93 -7.75 -7.87
CA ASN A 208 -6.99 -8.41 -9.16
C ASN A 208 -5.71 -8.07 -9.92
N LYS A 209 -4.80 -9.05 -10.08
CA LYS A 209 -3.50 -8.82 -10.74
C LYS A 209 -3.59 -8.33 -12.19
N ASN A 210 -4.75 -8.49 -12.83
CA ASN A 210 -4.97 -8.03 -14.21
C ASN A 210 -5.78 -6.72 -14.29
N ASN A 211 -6.18 -6.13 -13.16
CA ASN A 211 -7.04 -4.96 -13.15
C ASN A 211 -6.83 -4.07 -11.91
N TYR A 212 -5.74 -3.31 -11.90
CA TYR A 212 -5.44 -2.37 -10.82
C TYR A 212 -6.37 -1.15 -10.81
N ALA A 213 -7.14 -0.90 -11.87
CA ALA A 213 -8.13 0.19 -11.91
C ALA A 213 -9.17 0.05 -10.79
N GLU A 214 -9.40 -1.17 -10.32
CA GLU A 214 -10.21 -1.47 -9.13
C GLU A 214 -9.75 -0.79 -7.83
N LEU A 215 -8.48 -0.36 -7.76
CA LEU A 215 -7.91 0.35 -6.62
C LEU A 215 -8.02 1.87 -6.72
N LEU A 216 -8.35 2.43 -7.89
CA LEU A 216 -8.50 3.89 -8.09
C LEU A 216 -9.39 4.58 -7.03
N PRO A 217 -10.48 3.97 -6.51
CA PRO A 217 -11.29 4.62 -5.48
C PRO A 217 -10.55 4.93 -4.16
N TYR A 218 -9.41 4.28 -3.89
CA TYR A 218 -8.56 4.57 -2.73
C TYR A 218 -7.52 5.67 -2.99
N PHE A 219 -7.43 6.17 -4.22
CA PHE A 219 -6.55 7.25 -4.61
C PHE A 219 -7.36 8.54 -4.89
N SER A 220 -6.68 9.68 -4.95
CA SER A 220 -7.34 10.92 -5.35
C SER A 220 -7.77 10.85 -6.83
N LYS A 221 -8.69 11.73 -7.23
CA LYS A 221 -9.21 11.78 -8.61
C LYS A 221 -8.15 12.13 -9.68
N SER A 222 -6.93 12.52 -9.29
CA SER A 222 -5.84 12.80 -10.22
C SER A 222 -5.15 11.54 -10.76
N PHE A 223 -5.40 10.38 -10.15
CA PHE A 223 -4.81 9.11 -10.57
C PHE A 223 -5.56 8.53 -11.76
N ASN A 224 -4.79 7.93 -12.66
CA ASN A 224 -5.26 7.22 -13.83
C ASN A 224 -4.67 5.80 -13.80
N GLU A 225 -5.23 4.91 -14.60
CA GLU A 225 -4.68 3.59 -14.84
C GLU A 225 -4.42 3.41 -16.34
N LEU A 226 -3.27 2.83 -16.66
CA LEU A 226 -2.93 2.37 -18.00
C LEU A 226 -2.01 1.18 -17.88
N ASN A 227 -2.33 0.08 -18.57
CA ASN A 227 -1.48 -1.11 -18.60
C ASN A 227 -1.22 -1.72 -17.21
N ASN A 228 -2.23 -1.69 -16.35
CA ASN A 228 -2.16 -2.14 -14.98
C ASN A 228 -1.14 -1.35 -14.13
N VAL A 229 -0.89 -0.09 -14.50
CA VAL A 229 -0.04 0.84 -13.74
C VAL A 229 -0.88 2.04 -13.34
N LEU A 230 -0.93 2.33 -12.04
CA LEU A 230 -1.55 3.56 -11.53
C LEU A 230 -0.53 4.70 -11.62
N TYR A 231 -0.97 5.85 -12.13
CA TYR A 231 -0.07 6.99 -12.33
C TYR A 231 -0.79 8.33 -12.27
N THR A 232 0.00 9.40 -12.07
CA THR A 232 -0.41 10.76 -12.40
C THR A 232 0.47 11.30 -13.53
N ILE A 233 -0.03 12.34 -14.20
CA ILE A 233 0.67 12.97 -15.32
C ILE A 233 0.57 14.49 -15.24
N GLU A 234 1.71 15.15 -15.35
CA GLU A 234 1.83 16.57 -15.60
C GLU A 234 2.13 16.77 -17.09
N LYS A 235 1.28 17.57 -17.76
CA LYS A 235 1.48 17.94 -19.17
C LYS A 235 2.61 18.97 -19.31
N PRO A 236 3.30 19.01 -20.47
CA PRO A 236 4.33 20.00 -20.72
C PRO A 236 3.76 21.43 -20.71
N LYS A 237 4.61 22.39 -20.36
CA LYS A 237 4.28 23.83 -20.42
C LYS A 237 4.23 24.36 -21.85
N GLN A 238 5.00 23.76 -22.75
CA GLN A 238 5.04 24.10 -24.17
C GLN A 238 5.08 22.81 -25.00
N TYR A 239 4.34 22.75 -26.09
CA TYR A 239 4.36 21.60 -26.99
C TYR A 239 5.32 21.87 -28.14
N TYR A 240 6.28 20.98 -28.35
CA TYR A 240 7.14 21.00 -29.54
C TYR A 240 6.92 19.76 -30.39
N ALA A 241 7.51 19.74 -31.59
CA ALA A 241 7.50 18.57 -32.46
C ALA A 241 8.12 17.34 -31.76
N ASN A 242 9.13 17.56 -30.91
CA ASN A 242 9.78 16.51 -30.12
C ASN A 242 9.51 16.76 -28.64
N ASN A 243 8.58 16.03 -28.04
CA ASN A 243 8.34 16.09 -26.59
C ASN A 243 9.25 15.10 -25.85
N ASN A 244 9.55 15.44 -24.60
CA ASN A 244 10.30 14.59 -23.67
C ASN A 244 9.34 13.88 -22.70
N LEU A 245 9.79 12.77 -22.14
CA LEU A 245 9.09 12.03 -21.09
C LEU A 245 10.03 11.75 -19.93
N VAL A 246 9.63 12.16 -18.73
CA VAL A 246 10.25 11.69 -17.49
C VAL A 246 9.26 10.81 -16.76
N ILE A 247 9.66 9.57 -16.46
CA ILE A 247 8.90 8.65 -15.62
C ILE A 247 9.64 8.54 -14.30
N ILE A 248 8.96 8.91 -13.22
CA ILE A 248 9.52 8.87 -11.88
C ILE A 248 8.92 7.68 -11.14
N PHE A 249 9.79 6.82 -10.63
CA PHE A 249 9.43 5.70 -9.79
C PHE A 249 9.36 6.14 -8.32
N PRO A 250 8.38 5.64 -7.55
CA PRO A 250 8.27 5.97 -6.15
C PRO A 250 9.37 5.28 -5.35
N TYR A 251 9.73 5.87 -4.22
CA TYR A 251 10.57 5.21 -3.23
C TYR A 251 9.75 4.81 -2.02
N THR A 252 10.18 3.74 -1.35
CA THR A 252 9.50 3.17 -0.20
C THR A 252 9.80 4.02 1.02
N SER A 253 8.82 4.77 1.52
CA SER A 253 9.04 5.77 2.58
C SER A 253 8.44 5.35 3.92
N LYS A 254 7.11 5.16 3.98
CA LYS A 254 6.36 5.08 5.23
C LYS A 254 5.50 3.83 5.30
N CYS A 255 5.61 3.08 6.39
CA CYS A 255 4.67 2.01 6.71
C CYS A 255 3.45 2.60 7.42
N VAL A 256 2.53 3.16 6.63
CA VAL A 256 1.33 3.88 7.09
C VAL A 256 0.06 3.29 6.47
N PRO A 257 -1.12 3.45 7.13
CA PRO A 257 -2.39 2.97 6.61
C PRO A 257 -2.78 3.52 5.24
N ASP A 258 -2.51 4.81 4.99
CA ASP A 258 -2.87 5.45 3.73
C ASP A 258 -2.13 4.79 2.55
N ILE A 259 -2.91 4.24 1.63
CA ILE A 259 -2.40 3.49 0.49
C ILE A 259 -1.63 4.39 -0.49
N SER A 260 -2.06 5.64 -0.65
CA SER A 260 -1.39 6.61 -1.52
C SER A 260 -0.05 7.03 -0.94
N GLU A 261 0.01 7.33 0.37
CA GLU A 261 1.30 7.65 1.01
C GLU A 261 2.27 6.46 0.92
N ARG A 262 1.78 5.23 1.03
CA ARG A 262 2.63 4.03 1.02
C ARG A 262 3.25 3.72 -0.35
N TYR A 263 2.46 3.84 -1.42
CA TYR A 263 2.86 3.36 -2.75
C TYR A 263 3.16 4.48 -3.77
N TYR A 264 2.98 5.75 -3.41
CA TYR A 264 3.14 6.90 -4.31
C TYR A 264 4.06 7.99 -3.74
N THR A 265 5.04 7.63 -2.91
CA THR A 265 6.00 8.63 -2.40
C THR A 265 7.09 8.94 -3.44
N HIS A 266 7.21 10.21 -3.85
CA HIS A 266 8.12 10.66 -4.90
C HIS A 266 8.98 11.84 -4.46
N THR A 267 10.20 11.93 -5.01
CA THR A 267 11.03 13.13 -4.95
C THR A 267 10.72 14.07 -6.12
N ALA A 268 11.37 15.24 -6.17
CA ALA A 268 11.22 16.21 -7.25
C ALA A 268 9.76 16.67 -7.50
N PRO A 269 9.01 17.12 -6.48
CA PRO A 269 7.62 17.58 -6.65
C PRO A 269 7.51 18.82 -7.55
N PHE A 270 8.58 19.59 -7.72
CA PHE A 270 8.63 20.80 -8.56
C PHE A 270 9.44 20.62 -9.84
N LEU A 271 9.64 19.39 -10.28
CA LEU A 271 10.47 19.08 -11.46
C LEU A 271 10.06 19.87 -12.71
N THR A 272 8.76 20.09 -12.92
CA THR A 272 8.23 20.89 -14.04
C THR A 272 8.76 22.33 -14.10
N ARG A 273 9.34 22.88 -13.02
CA ARG A 273 9.90 24.23 -12.99
C ARG A 273 11.34 24.33 -13.52
N SER A 274 12.06 23.21 -13.55
CA SER A 274 13.51 23.21 -13.74
C SER A 274 13.98 22.30 -14.87
N ILE A 275 13.06 21.78 -15.70
CA ILE A 275 13.36 20.90 -16.85
C ILE A 275 12.87 21.51 -18.16
N PRO A 276 13.23 20.97 -19.34
CA PRO A 276 12.77 21.49 -20.63
C PRO A 276 11.23 21.57 -20.67
N PRO A 277 10.66 22.70 -21.16
CA PRO A 277 9.22 22.98 -21.03
C PRO A 277 8.32 22.03 -21.82
N ASN A 278 8.88 21.23 -22.73
CA ASN A 278 8.25 20.19 -23.55
C ASN A 278 8.27 18.79 -22.94
N THR A 279 8.45 18.71 -21.62
CA THR A 279 8.55 17.42 -20.93
C THR A 279 7.24 17.05 -20.24
N TYR A 280 6.71 15.87 -20.58
CA TYR A 280 5.71 15.19 -19.77
C TYR A 280 6.37 14.60 -18.53
N ILE A 281 5.74 14.75 -17.37
CA ILE A 281 6.20 14.10 -16.14
C ILE A 281 5.14 13.12 -15.68
N VAL A 282 5.52 11.86 -15.61
CA VAL A 282 4.68 10.76 -15.15
C VAL A 282 5.24 10.25 -13.83
N ARG A 283 4.38 10.10 -12.84
CA ARG A 283 4.71 9.49 -11.55
C ARG A 283 3.86 8.24 -11.40
N ILE A 284 4.47 7.10 -11.15
CA ILE A 284 3.75 5.82 -11.06
C ILE A 284 3.62 5.36 -9.61
N CYS A 285 2.67 4.48 -9.33
CA CYS A 285 2.60 3.74 -8.07
C CYS A 285 3.40 2.44 -8.15
N ASP A 286 3.96 2.00 -7.04
CA ASP A 286 4.50 0.64 -6.87
C ASP A 286 3.55 -0.15 -5.96
N LEU A 287 2.59 -0.84 -6.57
CA LEU A 287 1.52 -1.56 -5.84
C LEU A 287 1.89 -3.02 -5.53
N GLY A 288 3.13 -3.42 -5.75
CA GLY A 288 3.55 -4.79 -5.46
C GLY A 288 3.64 -5.03 -3.95
N ASP A 289 2.89 -6.00 -3.44
CA ASP A 289 2.93 -6.46 -2.05
C ASP A 289 2.67 -5.36 -1.00
N ALA A 290 3.05 -5.59 0.27
CA ALA A 290 2.72 -4.72 1.40
C ALA A 290 3.36 -3.33 1.37
N MET A 291 4.52 -3.17 0.73
CA MET A 291 5.35 -1.94 0.79
C MET A 291 5.94 -1.52 -0.57
N GLY A 292 5.50 -2.12 -1.68
CA GLY A 292 6.12 -1.97 -2.98
C GLY A 292 7.06 -3.15 -3.29
N SER A 293 7.25 -3.41 -4.58
CA SER A 293 8.05 -4.49 -5.14
C SER A 293 9.34 -4.00 -5.81
N HIS A 294 9.60 -2.69 -5.74
CA HIS A 294 10.69 -2.02 -6.45
C HIS A 294 10.59 -2.19 -7.97
N GLY A 295 9.35 -2.26 -8.49
CA GLY A 295 9.06 -2.50 -9.90
C GLY A 295 9.28 -3.93 -10.40
N LEU A 296 9.51 -4.89 -9.49
CA LEU A 296 9.78 -6.28 -9.82
C LEU A 296 8.54 -7.16 -9.66
N ASN A 297 8.54 -8.30 -10.34
CA ASN A 297 7.48 -9.29 -10.19
C ASN A 297 7.42 -9.86 -8.77
N THR A 298 6.21 -10.05 -8.25
CA THR A 298 5.97 -10.73 -6.97
C THR A 298 5.49 -12.17 -7.20
N GLN A 299 5.45 -12.96 -6.13
CA GLN A 299 4.90 -14.32 -6.18
C GLN A 299 3.40 -14.34 -6.50
N PHE A 300 2.69 -13.23 -6.25
CA PHE A 300 1.29 -13.08 -6.62
C PHE A 300 1.13 -12.50 -8.03
N ASP A 301 1.86 -11.43 -8.34
CA ASP A 301 1.78 -10.71 -9.61
C ASP A 301 3.10 -10.80 -10.39
N ASP A 302 3.10 -11.73 -11.35
CA ASP A 302 4.19 -11.98 -12.28
C ASP A 302 4.14 -11.11 -13.55
N GLY A 303 3.19 -10.17 -13.62
CA GLY A 303 2.99 -9.27 -14.75
C GLY A 303 3.58 -7.87 -14.55
N ILE A 304 4.00 -7.49 -13.34
CA ILE A 304 4.46 -6.13 -12.99
C ILE A 304 5.51 -5.60 -13.97
N GLU A 305 6.55 -6.38 -14.24
CA GLU A 305 7.64 -5.92 -15.10
C GLU A 305 7.19 -5.68 -16.55
N GLN A 306 6.35 -6.57 -17.08
CA GLN A 306 5.77 -6.45 -18.42
C GLN A 306 4.79 -5.27 -18.49
N ASN A 307 3.98 -5.09 -17.46
CA ASN A 307 3.01 -4.01 -17.32
C ASN A 307 3.71 -2.65 -17.35
N ILE A 308 4.79 -2.48 -16.59
CA ILE A 308 5.59 -1.25 -16.59
C ILE A 308 6.21 -1.00 -17.97
N GLN A 309 6.84 -1.99 -18.61
CA GLN A 309 7.41 -1.81 -19.95
C GLN A 309 6.33 -1.45 -20.99
N GLY A 310 5.18 -2.12 -20.96
CA GLY A 310 4.06 -1.83 -21.84
C GLY A 310 3.44 -0.46 -21.57
N PHE A 311 3.37 -0.04 -20.30
CA PHE A 311 2.94 1.30 -19.89
C PHE A 311 3.83 2.38 -20.51
N ILE A 312 5.15 2.25 -20.40
CA ILE A 312 6.11 3.21 -20.98
C ILE A 312 5.88 3.32 -22.49
N GLN A 313 5.78 2.19 -23.19
CA GLN A 313 5.54 2.15 -24.63
C GLN A 313 4.20 2.78 -25.03
N LYS A 314 3.13 2.55 -24.26
CA LYS A 314 1.83 3.16 -24.55
C LYS A 314 1.84 4.66 -24.31
N ILE A 315 2.46 5.15 -23.23
CA ILE A 315 2.63 6.60 -23.00
C ILE A 315 3.42 7.24 -24.14
N MET A 316 4.51 6.61 -24.58
CA MET A 316 5.29 7.07 -25.73
C MET A 316 4.42 7.20 -26.98
N SER A 317 3.63 6.17 -27.29
CA SER A 317 2.75 6.18 -28.45
C SER A 317 1.65 7.25 -28.35
N LEU A 318 0.99 7.35 -27.19
CA LEU A 318 -0.10 8.31 -26.95
C LEU A 318 0.36 9.77 -27.11
N TYR A 319 1.60 10.08 -26.74
CA TYR A 319 2.13 11.44 -26.77
C TYR A 319 3.18 11.67 -27.87
N SER A 320 3.35 10.71 -28.78
CA SER A 320 4.32 10.76 -29.89
C SER A 320 5.75 11.07 -29.42
N ILE A 321 6.23 10.35 -28.41
CA ILE A 321 7.54 10.55 -27.78
C ILE A 321 8.50 9.48 -28.28
N ALA A 322 9.62 9.91 -28.87
CA ALA A 322 10.69 9.03 -29.30
C ALA A 322 11.43 8.42 -28.10
N LYS A 323 11.97 7.21 -28.27
CA LYS A 323 12.55 6.42 -27.17
C LYS A 323 13.74 7.11 -26.51
N GLU A 324 14.58 7.76 -27.31
CA GLU A 324 15.73 8.56 -26.91
C GLU A 324 15.36 9.78 -26.05
N ASN A 325 14.08 10.19 -26.07
CA ASN A 325 13.54 11.30 -25.27
C ASN A 325 12.84 10.83 -23.99
N VAL A 326 12.95 9.53 -23.65
CA VAL A 326 12.41 8.95 -22.41
C VAL A 326 13.53 8.80 -21.38
N LEU A 327 13.29 9.37 -20.19
CA LEU A 327 14.14 9.24 -19.02
C LEU A 327 13.38 8.59 -17.88
N LEU A 328 13.94 7.52 -17.32
CA LEU A 328 13.48 6.89 -16.09
C LEU A 328 14.27 7.45 -14.90
N PHE A 329 13.58 7.86 -13.84
CA PHE A 329 14.21 8.47 -12.68
C PHE A 329 13.69 7.84 -11.39
N GLY A 330 14.57 7.65 -10.42
CA GLY A 330 14.19 7.26 -9.08
C GLY A 330 15.33 7.38 -8.07
N ILE A 331 14.97 7.22 -6.80
CA ILE A 331 15.89 7.23 -5.65
C ILE A 331 15.65 5.97 -4.83
N SER A 332 16.70 5.36 -4.26
CA SER A 332 16.60 4.16 -3.42
C SER A 332 15.83 3.02 -4.11
N SER A 333 14.69 2.55 -3.59
CA SER A 333 13.87 1.54 -4.26
C SER A 333 13.29 2.01 -5.60
N GLY A 334 13.00 3.31 -5.74
CA GLY A 334 12.64 3.90 -7.03
C GLY A 334 13.82 3.89 -7.99
N ALA A 335 15.06 4.07 -7.51
CA ALA A 335 16.26 3.96 -8.32
C ALA A 335 16.50 2.51 -8.76
N THR A 336 16.18 1.52 -7.93
CA THR A 336 16.17 0.10 -8.31
C THR A 336 15.28 -0.12 -9.52
N ALA A 337 14.03 0.37 -9.48
CA ALA A 337 13.08 0.24 -10.57
C ALA A 337 13.53 1.01 -11.84
N ALA A 338 13.99 2.25 -11.68
CA ALA A 338 14.47 3.07 -12.79
C ALA A 338 15.67 2.44 -13.50
N LEU A 339 16.63 1.89 -12.75
CA LEU A 339 17.78 1.18 -13.29
C LEU A 339 17.36 -0.13 -13.98
N TYR A 340 16.56 -0.95 -13.30
CA TYR A 340 16.12 -2.25 -13.82
C TYR A 340 15.34 -2.08 -15.13
N HIS A 341 14.33 -1.22 -15.15
CA HIS A 341 13.53 -0.97 -16.35
C HIS A 341 14.27 -0.17 -17.42
N GLY A 342 15.24 0.67 -17.03
CA GLY A 342 16.11 1.38 -17.95
C GLY A 342 16.98 0.41 -18.73
N LEU A 343 17.58 -0.54 -18.03
CA LEU A 343 18.37 -1.62 -18.60
C LEU A 343 17.52 -2.59 -19.44
N LEU A 344 16.39 -3.07 -18.91
CA LEU A 344 15.48 -3.99 -19.59
C LEU A 344 14.92 -3.39 -20.89
N GLY A 345 14.48 -2.14 -20.82
CA GLY A 345 13.86 -1.43 -21.94
C GLY A 345 14.84 -0.68 -22.82
N LYS A 346 16.13 -0.61 -22.47
CA LYS A 346 17.13 0.27 -23.10
C LYS A 346 16.69 1.75 -23.15
N TYR A 347 16.15 2.26 -22.04
CA TYR A 347 15.81 3.67 -21.85
C TYR A 347 16.93 4.41 -21.14
N LYS A 348 16.99 5.74 -21.29
CA LYS A 348 17.83 6.52 -20.40
C LYS A 348 17.34 6.38 -18.98
N ASN A 349 18.26 6.32 -18.02
CA ASN A 349 17.88 6.36 -16.62
C ASN A 349 18.87 7.18 -15.79
N TYR A 350 18.33 7.78 -14.74
CA TYR A 350 19.08 8.38 -13.65
C TYR A 350 18.66 7.73 -12.34
N SER A 351 19.60 7.06 -11.69
CA SER A 351 19.35 6.22 -10.53
C SER A 351 20.19 6.71 -9.36
N VAL A 352 19.54 7.24 -8.33
CA VAL A 352 20.21 7.71 -7.11
C VAL A 352 20.26 6.58 -6.10
N GLU A 353 21.44 6.02 -5.90
CA GLU A 353 21.72 4.98 -4.89
C GLU A 353 20.71 3.81 -4.93
N PRO A 354 20.65 3.07 -6.06
CA PRO A 354 19.72 1.96 -6.20
C PRO A 354 20.00 0.84 -5.18
N PHE A 355 18.94 0.31 -4.56
CA PHE A 355 19.05 -0.89 -3.74
C PHE A 355 19.21 -2.12 -4.64
N LEU A 356 20.34 -2.82 -4.54
CA LEU A 356 20.68 -3.97 -5.38
C LEU A 356 20.57 -5.33 -4.64
N GLY A 357 19.83 -5.37 -3.53
CA GLY A 357 19.53 -6.63 -2.82
C GLY A 357 20.43 -6.94 -1.61
N ASN A 358 21.29 -6.02 -1.18
CA ASN A 358 22.14 -6.23 -0.01
C ASN A 358 21.34 -6.07 1.30
N MET A 359 20.85 -7.19 1.83
CA MET A 359 20.06 -7.22 3.06
C MET A 359 20.87 -6.88 4.32
N GLY A 360 22.20 -6.76 4.23
CA GLY A 360 23.03 -6.25 5.33
C GLY A 360 22.58 -4.87 5.80
N TYR A 361 22.09 -4.03 4.88
CA TYR A 361 21.51 -2.72 5.19
C TYR A 361 20.34 -2.77 6.19
N TYR A 362 19.60 -3.89 6.21
CA TYR A 362 18.46 -4.09 7.08
C TYR A 362 18.77 -5.03 8.26
N ASP A 363 20.03 -5.20 8.65
CA ASP A 363 20.47 -6.22 9.63
C ASP A 363 20.02 -7.64 9.27
N ASN A 364 19.92 -7.96 7.97
CA ASN A 364 19.33 -9.20 7.46
C ASN A 364 17.85 -9.44 7.85
N LYS A 365 17.15 -8.41 8.34
CA LYS A 365 15.69 -8.37 8.48
C LYS A 365 15.08 -8.00 7.14
N ASP A 366 13.76 -8.16 7.01
CA ASP A 366 13.03 -7.81 5.79
C ASP A 366 11.86 -6.85 6.13
N PRO A 367 12.17 -5.59 6.49
CA PRO A 367 11.14 -4.63 6.89
C PRO A 367 10.21 -4.26 5.73
N LEU A 368 10.65 -4.44 4.48
CA LEU A 368 9.88 -4.12 3.28
C LEU A 368 9.12 -5.32 2.71
N PHE A 369 9.27 -6.50 3.32
CA PHE A 369 8.61 -7.74 2.92
C PHE A 369 9.02 -8.23 1.51
N LEU A 370 10.26 -7.97 1.08
CA LEU A 370 10.78 -8.32 -0.25
C LEU A 370 10.99 -9.84 -0.47
N LYS A 371 10.86 -10.68 0.57
CA LYS A 371 10.88 -12.14 0.38
C LYS A 371 9.69 -12.69 -0.42
N THR A 372 8.68 -11.88 -0.68
CA THR A 372 7.55 -12.25 -1.55
C THR A 372 7.74 -11.84 -3.00
N LEU A 373 8.89 -11.26 -3.36
CA LEU A 373 9.33 -11.16 -4.75
C LEU A 373 9.43 -12.57 -5.38
N ASN A 374 9.12 -12.66 -6.67
CA ASN A 374 9.27 -13.90 -7.42
C ASN A 374 10.76 -14.27 -7.59
N THR A 375 11.60 -13.25 -7.75
CA THR A 375 13.06 -13.38 -7.82
C THR A 375 13.66 -12.29 -6.92
N PRO A 376 14.60 -12.62 -6.01
CA PRO A 376 15.27 -11.60 -5.20
C PRO A 376 15.87 -10.48 -6.05
N VAL A 377 16.01 -9.28 -5.46
CA VAL A 377 16.50 -8.10 -6.19
C VAL A 377 17.87 -8.36 -6.82
N ALA A 378 18.81 -8.95 -6.07
CA ALA A 378 20.16 -9.25 -6.56
C ALA A 378 20.11 -10.21 -7.78
N ASP A 379 19.41 -11.33 -7.64
CA ASP A 379 19.23 -12.35 -8.68
C ASP A 379 18.55 -11.78 -9.93
N SER A 380 17.64 -10.81 -9.77
CA SER A 380 16.97 -10.12 -10.88
C SER A 380 17.97 -9.33 -11.74
N PHE A 381 18.93 -8.65 -11.12
CA PHE A 381 20.00 -7.96 -11.85
C PHE A 381 21.00 -8.94 -12.49
N GLU A 382 21.32 -10.06 -11.83
CA GLU A 382 22.18 -11.10 -12.42
C GLU A 382 21.54 -11.71 -13.67
N LYS A 383 20.24 -12.02 -13.61
CA LYS A 383 19.48 -12.52 -14.77
C LYS A 383 19.46 -11.48 -15.91
N LEU A 384 19.24 -10.21 -15.58
CA LEU A 384 19.19 -9.12 -16.55
C LEU A 384 20.54 -8.95 -17.28
N GLN A 385 21.66 -9.03 -16.55
CA GLN A 385 23.00 -9.02 -17.15
C GLN A 385 23.16 -10.12 -18.20
N GLY A 386 22.73 -11.35 -17.90
CA GLY A 386 22.78 -12.48 -18.84
C GLY A 386 21.96 -12.27 -20.11
N GLN A 387 20.92 -11.44 -20.06
CA GLN A 387 20.12 -11.07 -21.23
C GLN A 387 20.78 -9.95 -22.04
N ILE A 388 21.31 -8.93 -21.36
CA ILE A 388 21.99 -7.79 -21.99
C ILE A 388 23.27 -8.23 -22.71
N GLY A 389 24.11 -9.04 -22.06
CA GLY A 389 25.39 -9.51 -22.62
C GLY A 389 25.26 -10.33 -23.91
N LYS A 390 24.07 -10.88 -24.20
CA LYS A 390 23.78 -11.59 -25.46
C LYS A 390 23.31 -10.67 -26.59
N SER A 391 22.90 -9.43 -26.27
CA SER A 391 22.27 -8.46 -27.19
C SER A 391 23.09 -7.17 -27.33
N ALA A 392 24.32 -7.11 -26.81
CA ALA A 392 25.10 -5.90 -26.56
C ALA A 392 25.53 -5.12 -27.83
N VAL A 393 24.55 -4.51 -28.47
CA VAL A 393 24.66 -3.18 -29.06
C VAL A 393 23.60 -2.37 -28.32
N PHE A 394 24.03 -1.55 -27.36
CA PHE A 394 23.21 -0.44 -26.90
C PHE A 394 23.13 0.55 -28.07
N ASN A 395 21.92 0.94 -28.48
CA ASN A 395 21.73 1.86 -29.58
C ASN A 395 22.34 3.24 -29.25
N GLU A 396 22.59 4.07 -30.27
CA GLU A 396 22.77 5.50 -30.08
C GLU A 396 21.61 6.06 -29.23
N GLY A 397 21.92 6.76 -28.14
CA GLY A 397 20.94 7.39 -27.24
C GLY A 397 20.61 6.65 -25.94
N PHE A 398 21.17 5.45 -25.68
CA PHE A 398 21.10 4.82 -24.36
C PHE A 398 22.12 5.46 -23.39
N GLU A 399 21.64 5.98 -22.26
CA GLU A 399 22.49 6.56 -21.21
C GLU A 399 21.96 6.16 -19.83
N SER A 400 22.76 5.44 -19.06
CA SER A 400 22.40 4.98 -17.72
C SER A 400 23.34 5.60 -16.71
N LEU A 401 22.84 6.54 -15.92
CA LEU A 401 23.62 7.27 -14.93
C LEU A 401 23.23 6.82 -13.52
N ILE A 402 24.23 6.38 -12.74
CA ILE A 402 24.09 6.08 -11.33
C ILE A 402 24.90 7.13 -10.56
N ILE A 403 24.35 7.63 -9.44
CA ILE A 403 25.13 8.38 -8.46
C ILE A 403 25.10 7.64 -7.12
N SER A 404 26.25 7.52 -6.48
CA SER A 404 26.42 6.84 -5.19
C SER A 404 27.62 7.38 -4.43
N SER A 405 27.68 7.15 -3.11
CA SER A 405 28.84 7.50 -2.28
C SER A 405 29.66 6.28 -1.87
N PRO A 406 31.01 6.34 -1.84
CA PRO A 406 31.85 5.33 -1.19
C PRO A 406 31.53 5.13 0.30
N ASP A 407 30.96 6.14 0.94
CA ASP A 407 30.60 6.12 2.37
C ASP A 407 29.29 5.33 2.62
N SER A 408 28.56 4.95 1.56
CA SER A 408 27.40 4.08 1.65
C SER A 408 27.81 2.61 1.60
N GLU A 409 28.22 2.09 2.77
CA GLU A 409 28.84 0.76 2.94
C GLU A 409 28.07 -0.38 2.27
N PHE A 410 26.74 -0.38 2.36
CA PHE A 410 25.91 -1.48 1.84
C PHE A 410 25.52 -1.35 0.37
N PHE A 411 25.58 -0.16 -0.22
CA PHE A 411 25.10 0.08 -1.58
C PHE A 411 26.25 0.20 -2.57
N TYR A 412 27.30 0.95 -2.22
CA TYR A 412 28.39 1.28 -3.13
C TYR A 412 29.14 0.05 -3.67
N PRO A 413 29.52 -0.96 -2.85
CA PRO A 413 30.22 -2.13 -3.37
C PRO A 413 29.38 -2.90 -4.41
N ASN A 414 28.06 -2.99 -4.21
CA ASN A 414 27.18 -3.65 -5.17
C ASN A 414 27.03 -2.85 -6.47
N ILE A 415 27.04 -1.52 -6.39
CA ILE A 415 27.00 -0.64 -7.57
C ILE A 415 28.30 -0.76 -8.38
N ILE A 416 29.46 -0.80 -7.71
CA ILE A 416 30.75 -1.04 -8.36
C ILE A 416 30.77 -2.42 -9.05
N ALA A 417 30.35 -3.48 -8.34
CA ALA A 417 30.26 -4.81 -8.92
C ALA A 417 29.30 -4.88 -10.12
N LEU A 418 28.20 -4.12 -10.10
CA LEU A 418 27.29 -4.01 -11.24
C LEU A 418 27.93 -3.28 -12.43
N LYS A 419 28.63 -2.17 -12.18
CA LYS A 419 29.37 -1.39 -13.19
C LYS A 419 30.48 -2.19 -13.85
N GLU A 420 31.21 -3.02 -13.10
CA GLU A 420 32.21 -3.93 -13.65
C GLU A 420 31.61 -4.94 -14.64
N LYS A 421 30.38 -5.39 -14.36
CA LYS A 421 29.64 -6.31 -15.22
C LYS A 421 28.92 -5.62 -16.39
N ILE A 422 28.59 -4.34 -16.27
CA ILE A 422 27.93 -3.53 -17.30
C ILE A 422 28.71 -2.22 -17.48
N PRO A 423 29.83 -2.23 -18.24
CA PRO A 423 30.72 -1.08 -18.38
C PRO A 423 30.07 0.18 -18.98
N GLU A 424 28.95 0.03 -19.70
CA GLU A 424 28.18 1.13 -20.31
C GLU A 424 27.43 1.99 -19.29
N LEU A 425 27.24 1.49 -18.07
CA LEU A 425 26.77 2.31 -16.95
C LEU A 425 27.76 3.45 -16.72
N SER A 426 27.26 4.65 -16.45
CA SER A 426 28.07 5.78 -15.99
C SER A 426 27.86 5.93 -14.49
N LEU A 427 28.94 6.03 -13.74
CA LEU A 427 28.92 6.20 -12.29
C LEU A 427 29.51 7.55 -11.90
N VAL A 428 28.70 8.36 -11.22
CA VAL A 428 29.16 9.52 -10.49
C VAL A 428 29.37 9.10 -9.04
N THR A 429 30.63 8.97 -8.65
CA THR A 429 31.02 8.80 -7.25
C THR A 429 30.99 10.16 -6.57
N TYR A 430 30.15 10.32 -5.55
CA TYR A 430 30.00 11.56 -4.79
C TYR A 430 30.44 11.36 -3.36
N LYS A 431 31.44 12.10 -2.91
CA LYS A 431 31.99 12.02 -1.56
C LYS A 431 31.77 13.32 -0.81
N ASP A 432 31.19 13.19 0.38
CA ASP A 432 30.91 14.28 1.32
C ASP A 432 30.96 13.70 2.74
N ASN A 433 31.71 14.33 3.63
CA ASN A 433 31.88 13.89 5.02
C ASN A 433 30.57 13.92 5.82
N GLN A 434 29.49 14.54 5.30
CA GLN A 434 28.16 14.53 5.92
C GLN A 434 27.33 13.29 5.58
N ILE A 435 27.80 12.43 4.66
CA ILE A 435 27.12 11.19 4.30
C ILE A 435 27.53 10.11 5.30
N GLU A 436 26.67 9.85 6.28
CA GLU A 436 26.87 8.77 7.26
C GLU A 436 26.11 7.49 6.87
N GLU A 437 24.98 7.63 6.15
CA GLU A 437 24.12 6.51 5.77
C GLU A 437 23.27 6.82 4.52
N HIS A 438 22.69 5.76 3.93
CA HIS A 438 21.83 5.79 2.74
C HIS A 438 20.71 6.85 2.80
N GLU A 439 20.03 7.01 3.94
CA GLU A 439 18.96 8.00 4.05
C GLU A 439 19.47 9.44 3.85
N GLY A 440 20.66 9.75 4.37
CA GLY A 440 21.30 11.06 4.26
C GLY A 440 21.78 11.36 2.84
N PHE A 441 22.28 10.36 2.10
CA PHE A 441 22.82 10.55 0.76
C PHE A 441 21.80 11.17 -0.20
N SER A 442 20.59 10.61 -0.26
CA SER A 442 19.55 11.06 -1.18
C SER A 442 19.16 12.53 -1.01
N LEU A 443 19.21 13.04 0.23
CA LEU A 443 18.94 14.44 0.55
C LEU A 443 20.10 15.35 0.11
N ILE A 444 21.34 14.90 0.34
CA ILE A 444 22.55 15.66 0.02
C ILE A 444 22.70 15.83 -1.48
N VAL A 445 22.50 14.78 -2.29
CA VAL A 445 22.69 14.87 -3.75
C VAL A 445 21.48 15.42 -4.51
N TYR A 446 20.40 15.76 -3.80
CA TYR A 446 19.16 16.19 -4.42
C TYR A 446 19.31 17.46 -5.28
N TYR A 447 20.21 18.38 -4.92
CA TYR A 447 20.46 19.57 -5.74
C TYR A 447 21.05 19.24 -7.13
N LEU A 448 21.79 18.12 -7.24
CA LEU A 448 22.34 17.64 -8.52
C LEU A 448 21.31 16.95 -9.39
N THR A 449 20.20 16.48 -8.80
CA THR A 449 19.15 15.72 -9.52
C THR A 449 18.64 16.50 -10.73
N TYR A 450 18.35 17.79 -10.57
CA TYR A 450 17.88 18.62 -11.67
C TYR A 450 18.91 18.77 -12.78
N SER A 451 20.20 18.94 -12.43
CA SER A 451 21.29 19.07 -13.39
C SER A 451 21.44 17.81 -14.23
N PHE A 452 21.43 16.63 -13.60
CA PHE A 452 21.56 15.36 -14.31
C PHE A 452 20.35 15.01 -15.16
N ILE A 453 19.12 15.26 -14.65
CA ILE A 453 17.91 15.10 -15.45
C ILE A 453 17.97 16.00 -16.69
N ASN A 454 18.33 17.28 -16.55
CA ASN A 454 18.45 18.18 -17.69
C ASN A 454 19.47 17.69 -18.71
N ASN A 455 20.67 17.32 -18.27
CA ASN A 455 21.73 16.82 -19.15
C ASN A 455 21.24 15.62 -19.98
N LEU A 456 20.60 14.64 -19.35
CA LEU A 456 20.08 13.46 -20.03
C LEU A 456 18.94 13.80 -21.01
N LEU A 457 18.08 14.75 -20.68
CA LEU A 457 16.98 15.19 -21.54
C LEU A 457 17.45 16.00 -22.76
N ILE A 458 18.59 16.68 -22.65
CA ILE A 458 19.18 17.48 -23.77
C ILE A 458 20.35 16.78 -24.45
N ASN A 459 20.56 15.48 -24.18
CA ASN A 459 21.61 14.64 -24.76
C ASN A 459 23.05 15.12 -24.45
N ILE A 460 23.27 15.71 -23.27
CA ILE A 460 24.61 15.98 -22.74
C ILE A 460 25.03 14.76 -21.92
N ARG A 461 25.98 14.01 -22.45
CA ARG A 461 26.50 12.80 -21.80
C ARG A 461 27.22 13.12 -20.50
N VAL A 462 26.82 12.42 -19.44
CA VAL A 462 27.53 12.41 -18.15
C VAL A 462 28.27 11.08 -18.05
N GLY A 463 29.59 11.11 -18.21
CA GLY A 463 30.44 9.93 -18.03
C GLY A 463 30.78 9.65 -16.57
N ASP A 464 31.67 8.68 -16.36
CA ASP A 464 32.21 8.39 -15.03
C ASP A 464 32.88 9.64 -14.44
N LYS A 465 32.52 9.98 -13.20
CA LYS A 465 33.02 11.17 -12.49
C LYS A 465 33.24 10.86 -11.01
N TYR A 466 34.25 11.49 -10.44
CA TYR A 466 34.47 11.52 -9.01
C TYR A 466 34.31 12.98 -8.55
N LEU A 467 33.34 13.22 -7.67
CA LEU A 467 33.02 14.51 -7.09
C LEU A 467 33.36 14.44 -5.60
N ASP A 468 34.44 15.13 -5.21
CA ASP A 468 34.87 15.26 -3.83
C ASP A 468 34.61 16.68 -3.36
N ILE A 469 33.74 16.85 -2.37
CA ILE A 469 33.36 18.16 -1.83
C ILE A 469 33.77 18.33 -0.35
N THR A 470 34.61 17.42 0.15
CA THR A 470 35.13 17.43 1.53
C THR A 470 36.09 18.57 1.82
#